data_AF-A0A7C1VT95-F1
#
_entry.id   AF-A0A7C1VT95-F1
#
_cell.length_a   1.000
_cell.length_b   1.000
_cell.length_c   1.000
_cell.angle_alpha   90.00
_cell.angle_beta   90.00
_cell.angle_gamma   90.00
#
_symmetry.space_group_name_H-M   'P 1'
#
loop_
_entity.id
_entity.type
_entity.pdbx_description
1 polymer ?
#
loop_
_entity_poly.entity_id
_entity_poly.type
_entity_poly.pdbx_seq_one_letter_code
_entity_poly.pdbx_strand_id
1 'polypeptide(L)'
;MVIAKGLQFDNKIVHGIALPQLMQIDLELRIVNILKKAGYKVIYKNHPDGNLSDSIIDFFGSNVQTVSERLEEVMSHADAFLFYHSRSTTFGQALCTNKPIIYINGGWEDWLPEIYELIVKRCCIVSAHFDERNRLIINEEELLDALARKPVEPNFEFANSYILSI
;
A
#
# COMPACT_ATOMS: atom_id res chain seq x y z
N MET A 1 -5.50 -7.54 4.43
CA MET A 1 -4.94 -6.25 3.96
C MET A 1 -4.01 -6.51 2.80
N VAL A 2 -4.23 -5.90 1.63
CA VAL A 2 -3.35 -6.02 0.45
C VAL A 2 -2.21 -5.01 0.56
N ILE A 3 -0.96 -5.49 0.60
CA ILE A 3 0.23 -4.69 0.27
C ILE A 3 0.55 -4.99 -1.20
N ALA A 4 0.63 -3.98 -2.06
CA ALA A 4 0.82 -4.19 -3.49
C ALA A 4 2.16 -3.61 -3.98
N LYS A 5 3.22 -4.44 -3.98
CA LYS A 5 4.28 -4.51 -5.02
C LYS A 5 5.17 -5.73 -4.77
N GLY A 6 5.89 -6.14 -5.79
CA GLY A 6 6.70 -7.35 -5.88
C GLY A 6 8.06 -7.04 -6.49
N LEU A 7 9.03 -7.90 -6.16
CA LEU A 7 10.44 -7.68 -6.38
C LEU A 7 10.85 -7.94 -7.83
N GLN A 8 11.30 -6.93 -8.56
CA GLN A 8 12.01 -7.14 -9.83
C GLN A 8 13.51 -7.20 -9.56
N PHE A 9 14.07 -8.42 -9.56
CA PHE A 9 15.51 -8.63 -9.69
C PHE A 9 15.85 -8.90 -11.16
N ASP A 10 15.88 -7.84 -11.96
CA ASP A 10 16.62 -7.85 -13.22
C ASP A 10 17.78 -6.87 -13.09
N ASN A 11 18.97 -7.23 -13.59
CA ASN A 11 20.20 -6.43 -13.60
C ASN A 11 20.10 -5.16 -14.48
N LYS A 12 18.99 -4.43 -14.39
CA LYS A 12 18.71 -3.17 -15.06
C LYS A 12 18.20 -2.20 -14.01
N ILE A 13 18.95 -1.13 -13.77
CA ILE A 13 18.49 -0.01 -12.94
C ILE A 13 17.32 0.65 -13.68
N VAL A 14 16.09 0.36 -13.26
CA VAL A 14 14.90 1.06 -13.74
C VAL A 14 14.72 2.30 -12.87
N HIS A 15 15.11 3.46 -13.41
CA HIS A 15 14.74 4.75 -12.85
C HIS A 15 13.22 4.96 -13.03
N GLY A 16 12.47 4.78 -11.95
CA GLY A 16 11.17 5.41 -11.76
C GLY A 16 11.28 6.38 -10.59
N ILE A 17 10.43 7.40 -10.56
CA ILE A 17 10.22 8.30 -9.40
C ILE A 17 9.56 7.47 -8.26
N ALA A 18 10.12 6.33 -7.88
CA ALA A 18 9.59 5.41 -6.90
C ALA A 18 10.67 5.18 -5.85
N LEU A 19 10.26 4.91 -4.60
CA LEU A 19 11.19 4.57 -3.53
C LEU A 19 12.18 3.49 -4.02
N PRO A 20 13.48 3.58 -3.72
CA PRO A 20 14.43 2.52 -4.04
C PRO A 20 13.96 1.16 -3.51
N GLN A 21 14.23 0.06 -4.23
CA GLN A 21 13.71 -1.26 -3.87
C GLN A 21 14.05 -1.69 -2.43
N LEU A 22 15.28 -1.43 -1.97
CA LEU A 22 15.70 -1.74 -0.61
C LEU A 22 14.85 -1.01 0.45
N MET A 23 14.46 0.23 0.17
CA MET A 23 13.60 1.02 1.05
C MET A 23 12.17 0.50 1.06
N GLN A 24 11.67 0.05 -0.10
CA GLN A 24 10.34 -0.57 -0.19
C GLN A 24 10.31 -1.84 0.65
N ILE A 25 11.30 -2.73 0.52
CA ILE A 25 11.37 -3.96 1.32
C ILE A 25 11.43 -3.65 2.81
N ASP A 26 12.31 -2.74 3.24
CA ASP A 26 12.40 -2.35 4.66
C ASP A 26 11.06 -1.80 5.19
N LEU A 27 10.37 -0.99 4.39
CA LEU A 27 9.05 -0.45 4.71
C LEU A 27 8.00 -1.56 4.82
N GLU A 28 7.90 -2.42 3.82
CA GLU A 28 6.94 -3.52 3.75
C GLU A 28 7.14 -4.49 4.91
N LEU A 29 8.38 -4.91 5.19
CA LEU A 29 8.71 -5.78 6.31
C LEU A 29 8.27 -5.18 7.66
N ARG A 30 8.50 -3.88 7.85
CA ARG A 30 8.07 -3.19 9.08
C ARG A 30 6.57 -3.07 9.19
N ILE A 31 5.88 -2.69 8.12
CA ILE A 31 4.41 -2.64 8.09
C ILE A 31 3.84 -4.00 8.45
N VAL A 32 4.30 -5.07 7.78
CA VAL A 32 3.83 -6.43 8.06
C VAL A 32 4.08 -6.81 9.52
N ASN A 33 5.24 -6.46 10.08
CA ASN A 33 5.55 -6.75 11.48
C ASN A 33 4.63 -5.99 12.45
N ILE A 34 4.36 -4.70 12.22
CA ILE A 34 3.43 -3.89 13.02
C ILE A 34 2.04 -4.54 13.02
N LEU A 35 1.53 -4.89 11.84
CA LEU A 35 0.20 -5.46 11.67
C LEU A 35 0.07 -6.84 12.31
N LYS A 36 1.10 -7.67 12.17
CA LYS A 36 1.17 -8.97 12.85
C LYS A 36 1.13 -8.81 14.36
N LYS A 37 1.92 -7.88 14.92
CA LYS A 37 1.94 -7.61 16.37
C LYS A 37 0.58 -7.13 16.87
N ALA A 38 -0.14 -6.37 16.07
CA ALA A 38 -1.50 -5.92 16.35
C ALA A 38 -2.59 -6.99 16.10
N GLY A 39 -2.21 -8.20 15.65
CA GLY A 39 -3.13 -9.34 15.50
C GLY A 39 -3.89 -9.39 14.17
N TYR A 40 -3.52 -8.56 13.19
CA TYR A 40 -4.15 -8.58 11.86
C TYR A 40 -3.67 -9.74 11.01
N LYS A 41 -4.57 -10.27 10.16
CA LYS A 41 -4.22 -11.16 9.05
C LYS A 41 -3.79 -10.35 7.84
N VAL A 42 -2.58 -10.59 7.35
CA VAL A 42 -1.99 -9.83 6.24
C VAL A 42 -2.06 -10.67 4.95
N ILE A 43 -2.50 -10.04 3.86
CA ILE A 43 -2.50 -10.62 2.52
C ILE A 43 -1.49 -9.83 1.69
N TYR A 44 -0.28 -10.34 1.54
CA TYR A 44 0.73 -9.67 0.74
C TYR A 44 0.50 -9.97 -0.74
N LYS A 45 0.25 -8.96 -1.58
CA LYS A 45 0.07 -9.13 -3.02
C LYS A 45 1.38 -8.87 -3.74
N ASN A 46 1.92 -9.94 -4.32
CA ASN A 46 3.10 -9.86 -5.16
C ASN A 46 2.76 -9.14 -6.48
N HIS A 47 3.71 -8.38 -7.01
CA HIS A 47 3.58 -7.80 -8.36
C HIS A 47 3.66 -8.92 -9.40
N PRO A 48 2.93 -8.84 -10.53
CA PRO A 48 2.95 -9.89 -11.55
C PRO A 48 4.36 -10.20 -12.07
N ASP A 49 5.18 -9.15 -12.25
CA ASP A 49 6.59 -9.28 -12.66
C ASP A 49 7.55 -9.45 -11.48
N GLY A 50 7.02 -9.66 -10.28
CA GLY A 50 7.79 -9.76 -9.04
C GLY A 50 8.23 -11.20 -8.77
N ASN A 51 9.53 -11.43 -8.69
CA ASN A 51 10.13 -12.65 -8.16
C ASN A 51 10.44 -12.45 -6.67
N LEU A 52 9.42 -12.50 -5.82
CA LEU A 52 9.65 -12.67 -4.39
C LEU A 52 10.20 -14.07 -4.16
N SER A 53 11.46 -14.16 -3.73
CA SER A 53 12.05 -15.44 -3.37
C SER A 53 11.34 -16.03 -2.15
N ASP A 54 11.28 -17.36 -2.08
CA ASP A 54 10.72 -18.09 -0.93
C ASP A 54 11.33 -17.60 0.40
N SER A 55 12.61 -17.21 0.39
CA SER A 55 13.30 -16.66 1.56
C SER A 55 12.73 -15.35 2.12
N ILE A 56 12.12 -14.50 1.28
CA ILE A 56 11.49 -13.25 1.73
C ILE A 56 10.07 -13.54 2.22
N ILE A 57 9.39 -14.50 1.60
CA ILE A 57 8.10 -15.02 2.08
C ILE A 57 8.26 -15.64 3.47
N ASP A 58 9.31 -16.42 3.68
CA ASP A 58 9.67 -16.99 4.99
C ASP A 58 9.91 -15.90 6.04
N PHE A 59 10.49 -14.76 5.64
CA PHE A 59 10.74 -13.63 6.53
C PHE A 59 9.44 -12.98 7.03
N PHE A 60 8.38 -12.98 6.20
CA PHE A 60 7.06 -12.53 6.62
C PHE A 60 6.42 -13.47 7.66
N GLY A 61 6.76 -14.76 7.65
CA GLY A 61 6.30 -15.78 8.58
C GLY A 61 4.87 -16.30 8.31
N SER A 62 4.46 -17.34 9.04
CA SER A 62 3.26 -18.15 8.75
C SER A 62 1.91 -17.42 8.74
N ASN A 63 1.82 -16.22 9.30
CA ASN A 63 0.57 -15.46 9.45
C ASN A 63 0.33 -14.47 8.30
N VAL A 64 1.13 -14.56 7.24
CA VAL A 64 1.04 -13.73 6.04
C VAL A 64 0.73 -14.62 4.86
N GLN A 65 -0.39 -14.34 4.20
CA GLN A 65 -0.76 -15.02 2.97
C GLN A 65 -0.20 -14.23 1.80
N THR A 66 0.65 -14.85 0.98
CA THR A 66 1.11 -14.24 -0.28
C THR A 66 0.14 -14.63 -1.40
N VAL A 67 -0.23 -13.66 -2.23
CA VAL A 67 -1.08 -13.85 -3.42
C VAL A 67 -0.41 -13.23 -4.64
N SER A 68 -0.51 -13.89 -5.78
CA SER A 68 0.04 -13.42 -7.07
C SER A 68 -1.05 -13.18 -8.12
N GLU A 69 -2.28 -13.55 -7.79
CA GLU A 69 -3.49 -13.36 -8.57
C GLU A 69 -3.79 -11.87 -8.82
N ARG A 70 -4.68 -11.62 -9.78
CA ARG A 70 -5.11 -10.26 -10.10
C ARG A 70 -5.85 -9.68 -8.90
N LEU A 71 -5.73 -8.36 -8.68
CA LEU A 71 -6.32 -7.77 -7.47
C LEU A 71 -7.84 -8.01 -7.43
N GLU A 72 -8.52 -7.90 -8.57
CA GLU A 72 -9.95 -8.13 -8.72
C GLU A 72 -10.41 -9.53 -8.25
N GLU A 73 -9.53 -10.53 -8.28
CA GLU A 73 -9.82 -11.91 -7.88
C GLU A 73 -9.68 -12.11 -6.37
N VAL A 74 -8.82 -11.33 -5.72
CA VAL A 74 -8.47 -11.49 -4.28
C VAL A 74 -8.96 -10.36 -3.40
N MET A 75 -9.43 -9.26 -3.99
CA MET A 75 -9.85 -8.06 -3.27
C MET A 75 -10.99 -8.34 -2.30
N SER A 76 -11.84 -9.34 -2.57
CA SER A 76 -12.96 -9.76 -1.71
C SER A 76 -12.48 -10.28 -0.36
N HIS A 77 -11.29 -10.90 -0.28
CA HIS A 77 -10.73 -11.50 0.94
C HIS A 77 -10.14 -10.50 1.94
N ALA A 78 -9.99 -9.23 1.56
CA ALA A 78 -9.41 -8.21 2.43
C ALA A 78 -10.49 -7.26 2.98
N ASP A 79 -10.45 -6.92 4.25
CA ASP A 79 -11.37 -5.91 4.83
C ASP A 79 -10.95 -4.47 4.53
N ALA A 80 -9.65 -4.25 4.29
CA ALA A 80 -9.05 -2.95 3.98
C ALA A 80 -7.81 -3.11 3.08
N PHE A 81 -7.39 -2.01 2.44
CA PHE A 81 -6.20 -1.95 1.60
C PHE A 81 -5.16 -0.97 2.15
N LEU A 82 -3.88 -1.26 1.93
CA LEU A 82 -2.76 -0.39 2.31
C LEU A 82 -1.87 -0.14 1.11
N PHE A 83 -1.60 1.13 0.82
CA PHE A 83 -0.73 1.55 -0.26
C PHE A 83 0.29 2.58 0.22
N TYR A 84 1.44 2.61 -0.44
CA TYR A 84 2.47 3.64 -0.29
C TYR A 84 2.91 4.17 -1.68
N HIS A 85 2.16 3.80 -2.73
CA HIS A 85 2.42 4.20 -4.10
C HIS A 85 1.09 4.33 -4.83
N SER A 86 0.83 5.52 -5.37
CA SER A 86 -0.42 5.87 -6.03
C SER A 86 -0.46 5.48 -7.50
N ARG A 87 0.71 5.37 -8.15
CA ARG A 87 0.82 5.05 -9.57
C ARG A 87 0.83 3.54 -9.83
N SER A 88 -0.09 2.82 -9.20
CA SER A 88 -0.37 1.42 -9.50
C SER A 88 -1.80 1.25 -9.98
N THR A 89 -2.01 0.29 -10.90
CA THR A 89 -3.36 -0.11 -11.32
C THR A 89 -4.19 -0.61 -10.14
N THR A 90 -3.55 -1.25 -9.17
CA THR A 90 -4.18 -1.75 -7.95
C THR A 90 -4.71 -0.65 -7.05
N PHE A 91 -4.04 0.51 -7.00
CA PHE A 91 -4.53 1.66 -6.25
C PHE A 91 -5.80 2.22 -6.90
N GLY A 92 -5.78 2.41 -8.23
CA GLY A 92 -6.97 2.82 -8.99
C GLY A 92 -8.17 1.89 -8.79
N GLN A 93 -7.94 0.57 -8.86
CA GLN A 93 -8.99 -0.43 -8.59
C GLN A 93 -9.53 -0.34 -7.15
N ALA A 94 -8.65 -0.14 -6.15
CA ALA A 94 -9.07 -0.01 -4.76
C ALA A 94 -9.93 1.24 -4.52
N LEU A 95 -9.61 2.37 -5.17
CA LEU A 95 -10.37 3.63 -5.08
C LEU A 95 -11.83 3.45 -5.49
N CYS A 96 -12.11 2.53 -6.42
CA CYS A 96 -13.46 2.19 -6.90
C CYS A 96 -14.24 1.23 -5.97
N THR A 97 -13.70 0.88 -4.80
CA THR A 97 -14.36 -0.04 -3.85
C THR A 97 -15.02 0.67 -2.69
N ASN A 98 -15.89 -0.04 -1.96
CA ASN A 98 -16.42 0.43 -0.68
C ASN A 98 -15.48 0.19 0.51
N LYS A 99 -14.27 -0.34 0.29
CA LYS A 99 -13.38 -0.76 1.39
C LYS A 99 -12.51 0.40 1.87
N PRO A 100 -12.17 0.46 3.17
CA PRO A 100 -11.18 1.40 3.68
C PRO A 100 -9.84 1.28 2.93
N ILE A 101 -9.25 2.44 2.64
CA ILE A 101 -7.92 2.54 2.02
C ILE A 101 -7.05 3.36 2.96
N ILE A 102 -5.95 2.76 3.37
CA ILE A 102 -4.88 3.42 4.11
C ILE A 102 -3.79 3.77 3.09
N TYR A 103 -3.39 5.04 3.04
CA TYR A 103 -2.31 5.49 2.18
C TYR A 103 -1.19 6.09 3.03
N ILE A 104 -0.01 5.49 2.95
CA ILE A 104 1.19 5.99 3.63
C ILE A 104 1.81 7.07 2.77
N ASN A 105 1.90 8.28 3.31
CA ASN A 105 2.47 9.44 2.64
C ASN A 105 3.67 9.97 3.42
N GLY A 106 4.85 9.91 2.80
CA GLY A 106 6.05 10.60 3.31
C GLY A 106 6.65 11.59 2.32
N GLY A 107 5.82 12.14 1.42
CA GLY A 107 6.20 13.23 0.54
C GLY A 107 7.14 12.84 -0.61
N TRP A 108 7.27 11.53 -0.93
CA TRP A 108 8.08 11.07 -2.06
C TRP A 108 7.33 11.04 -3.40
N GLU A 109 6.02 11.24 -3.39
CA GLU A 109 5.23 11.42 -4.63
C GLU A 109 4.80 12.88 -4.75
N ASP A 110 5.03 13.45 -5.92
CA ASP A 110 4.57 14.79 -6.26
C ASP A 110 3.09 14.74 -6.64
N TRP A 111 2.24 15.25 -5.73
CA TRP A 111 0.81 15.37 -5.96
C TRP A 111 0.47 16.77 -6.49
N LEU A 112 -0.44 16.82 -7.46
CA LEU A 112 -1.18 18.05 -7.73
C LEU A 112 -2.08 18.34 -6.50
N PRO A 113 -2.05 19.56 -5.93
CA PRO A 113 -2.80 19.88 -4.71
C PRO A 113 -4.29 19.51 -4.79
N GLU A 114 -4.94 19.82 -5.90
CA GLU A 114 -6.35 19.53 -6.16
C GLU A 114 -6.64 18.02 -6.20
N ILE A 115 -5.69 17.21 -6.67
CA ILE A 115 -5.81 15.75 -6.66
C ILE A 115 -5.57 15.21 -5.26
N TYR A 116 -4.58 15.76 -4.55
CA TYR A 116 -4.29 15.34 -3.18
C TYR A 116 -5.50 15.55 -2.27
N GLU A 117 -6.19 16.68 -2.38
CA GLU A 117 -7.42 16.95 -1.63
C GLU A 117 -8.49 15.86 -1.83
N LEU A 118 -8.66 15.36 -3.05
CA LEU A 118 -9.59 14.28 -3.35
C LEU A 118 -9.12 12.93 -2.77
N ILE A 119 -7.81 12.68 -2.80
CA ILE A 119 -7.23 11.46 -2.20
C ILE A 119 -7.37 11.46 -0.68
N VAL A 120 -7.17 12.60 0.00
CA VAL A 120 -7.36 12.71 1.45
C VAL A 120 -8.83 12.49 1.85
N LYS A 121 -9.79 12.86 0.99
CA LYS A 121 -11.21 12.55 1.21
C LYS A 121 -11.52 11.05 1.11
N ARG A 122 -10.82 10.31 0.23
CA ARG A 122 -11.07 8.87 -0.03
C ARG A 122 -10.25 7.94 0.87
N CYS A 123 -9.04 8.33 1.22
CA CYS A 123 -8.05 7.50 1.91
C CYS A 123 -7.78 8.03 3.32
N CYS A 124 -7.58 7.13 4.27
CA CYS A 124 -6.96 7.50 5.54
C CYS A 124 -5.46 7.66 5.32
N ILE A 125 -4.96 8.89 5.48
CA ILE A 125 -3.53 9.17 5.31
C ILE A 125 -2.79 8.82 6.59
N VAL A 126 -1.70 8.07 6.44
CA VAL A 126 -0.72 7.79 7.49
C VAL A 126 0.56 8.51 7.12
N SER A 127 1.06 9.35 8.01
CA SER A 127 2.28 10.10 7.82
C SER A 127 3.51 9.19 7.88
N ALA A 128 4.50 9.53 7.07
CA ALA A 128 5.83 8.97 7.10
C ALA A 128 6.87 10.06 6.85
N HIS A 129 8.10 9.85 7.29
CA HIS A 129 9.19 10.80 7.08
C HIS A 129 10.52 10.06 6.97
N PHE A 130 11.54 10.72 6.42
CA PHE A 130 12.89 10.18 6.43
C PHE A 130 13.59 10.62 7.72
N ASP A 131 14.21 9.68 8.43
CA ASP A 131 15.06 9.98 9.58
C ASP A 131 16.44 10.52 9.14
N GLU A 132 17.30 10.84 10.11
CA GLU A 132 18.66 11.33 9.86
C GLU A 132 19.56 10.35 9.10
N ARG A 133 19.14 9.09 8.95
CA ARG A 133 19.84 8.03 8.20
C ARG A 133 19.19 7.76 6.83
N ASN A 134 18.28 8.62 6.39
CA ASN A 134 17.47 8.45 5.18
C ASN A 134 16.63 7.16 5.21
N ARG A 135 16.26 6.67 6.38
CA ARG A 135 15.33 5.55 6.51
C ARG A 135 13.91 6.09 6.60
N LEU A 136 13.00 5.47 5.88
CA LEU A 136 11.61 5.90 5.86
C LEU A 136 10.85 5.41 7.11
N ILE A 137 10.55 6.28 8.05
CA ILE A 137 9.82 5.97 9.29
C ILE A 137 8.33 6.25 9.11
N ILE A 138 7.48 5.29 9.46
CA ILE A 138 6.02 5.43 9.42
C ILE A 138 5.49 5.76 10.82
N ASN A 139 4.41 6.52 10.89
CA ASN A 139 3.68 6.69 12.14
C ASN A 139 2.85 5.43 12.44
N GLU A 140 3.36 4.59 13.36
CA GLU A 140 2.72 3.34 13.76
C GLU A 140 1.37 3.57 14.45
N GLU A 141 1.25 4.62 15.27
CA GLU A 141 0.00 4.95 15.96
C GLU A 141 -1.08 5.35 14.97
N GLU A 142 -0.78 6.24 14.02
CA GLU A 142 -1.72 6.62 12.95
C GLU A 142 -2.15 5.42 12.10
N LEU A 143 -1.23 4.50 11.83
CA LEU A 143 -1.54 3.27 11.08
C LEU A 143 -2.55 2.40 11.84
N LEU A 144 -2.31 2.15 13.13
CA LEU A 144 -3.18 1.31 13.95
C LEU A 144 -4.55 1.99 14.19
N ASP A 145 -4.57 3.30 14.42
CA ASP A 145 -5.80 4.08 14.54
C ASP A 145 -6.62 4.06 13.25
N ALA A 146 -5.97 4.18 12.09
CA ALA A 146 -6.62 4.10 10.79
C ALA A 146 -7.30 2.73 10.58
N LEU A 147 -6.68 1.66 11.06
CA LEU A 147 -7.18 0.28 10.95
C LEU A 147 -8.26 -0.06 11.99
N ALA A 148 -8.22 0.57 13.16
CA ALA A 148 -9.22 0.38 14.21
C ALA A 148 -10.50 1.19 13.97
N ARG A 149 -10.44 2.23 13.13
CA ARG A 149 -11.58 3.09 12.82
C ARG A 149 -12.70 2.31 12.13
N LYS A 150 -13.94 2.57 12.54
CA LYS A 150 -15.11 2.03 11.84
C LYS A 150 -15.15 2.57 10.41
N PRO A 151 -15.40 1.72 9.40
CA PRO A 151 -15.59 2.18 8.02
C PRO A 151 -16.70 3.23 7.96
N VAL A 152 -16.43 4.30 7.22
CA VAL A 152 -17.41 5.33 6.86
C VAL A 152 -17.74 5.19 5.38
N GLU A 153 -18.82 5.84 4.95
CA GLU A 153 -19.17 5.89 3.52
C GLU A 153 -18.00 6.48 2.71
N PRO A 154 -17.49 5.76 1.69
CA PRO A 154 -16.36 6.23 0.90
C PRO A 154 -16.71 7.45 0.05
N ASN A 155 -15.77 8.39 -0.07
CA ASN A 155 -15.87 9.49 -1.02
C ASN A 155 -15.41 9.06 -2.42
N PHE A 156 -16.35 8.96 -3.38
CA PHE A 156 -16.06 8.56 -4.76
C PHE A 156 -15.77 9.72 -5.72
N GLU A 157 -15.58 10.96 -5.24
CA GLU A 157 -15.39 12.14 -6.08
C GLU A 157 -14.19 11.97 -7.03
N PHE A 158 -13.05 11.50 -6.52
CA PHE A 158 -11.88 11.19 -7.36
C PHE A 158 -12.19 10.15 -8.44
N ALA A 159 -12.78 9.02 -8.04
CA ALA A 159 -13.08 7.92 -8.95
C ALA A 159 -14.08 8.36 -10.03
N ASN A 160 -15.12 9.09 -9.66
CA ASN A 160 -16.11 9.60 -10.59
C ASN A 160 -15.49 10.59 -11.57
N SER A 161 -14.66 11.53 -11.11
CA SER A 161 -14.07 12.56 -11.97
C SER A 161 -12.97 12.05 -12.90
N TYR A 162 -12.16 11.07 -12.46
CA TYR A 162 -10.92 10.72 -13.16
C TYR A 162 -10.79 9.26 -13.59
N ILE A 163 -11.61 8.34 -13.06
CA ILE A 163 -11.55 6.90 -13.39
C ILE A 163 -12.77 6.44 -14.16
N LEU A 164 -13.97 6.81 -13.70
CA LEU A 164 -15.26 6.34 -14.22
C LEU A 164 -15.90 7.30 -15.23
N SER A 165 -15.38 8.53 -15.34
CA SER A 165 -15.76 9.47 -16.41
C SER A 165 -15.12 9.04 -17.73
N ILE A 166 -15.77 8.12 -18.43
CA ILE A 166 -15.43 7.71 -19.80
C ILE A 166 -16.66 7.85 -20.68
#